data_AF-A0A081CAQ2-F1
#
_entry.id   AF-A0A081CAQ2-F1
#
_cell.length_a   1.000
_cell.length_b   1.000
_cell.length_c   1.000
_cell.angle_alpha   90.00
_cell.angle_beta   90.00
_cell.angle_gamma   90.00
#
_symmetry.space_group_name_H-M   'P 1'
#
loop_
_entity.id
_entity.type
_entity.pdbx_description
1 polymer ?
#
loop_
_entity_poly.entity_id
_entity_poly.type
_entity_poly.pdbx_seq_one_letter_code
_entity_poly.pdbx_strand_id
1 'polypeptide(L)'
;MKIYKGLIGRIVVLVIVSSLMSVFACYSITNAETVLKEKATLEEITAFFTEQGKTVVTFVGYSGAGYEDPQAMLQQAKTVLGTLEPAATIINIGATPDGIGAIYPLAKQQGFMTTGIVSSQALEYEVAVSPDVDYVFFVEDETWGGFLEGTEQLSPTSEAMVAVSETMIGIGGGAVSRDEMIAAGRAGKKVQFIPADMNHERAKEKARKKGQPEPTDFHGEAHQIFGK
;
A
#
# COMPACT_ATOMS: atom_id res chain seq x y z
N MET A 1 -55.78 50.66 10.53
CA MET A 1 -56.74 51.57 9.85
C MET A 1 -56.00 52.84 9.43
N LYS A 2 -55.99 53.16 8.11
CA LYS A 2 -55.42 54.35 7.40
C LYS A 2 -53.88 54.44 7.42
N ILE A 3 -53.09 54.23 6.36
CA ILE A 3 -53.01 54.65 4.93
C ILE A 3 -52.84 56.17 4.73
N TYR A 4 -51.65 56.56 4.23
CA TYR A 4 -51.35 57.64 3.24
C TYR A 4 -50.03 57.23 2.53
N LYS A 5 -50.02 56.82 1.25
CA LYS A 5 -49.82 57.62 0.00
C LYS A 5 -48.53 58.48 0.01
N GLY A 6 -47.57 58.40 -0.92
CA GLY A 6 -47.37 57.63 -2.16
C GLY A 6 -46.22 58.22 -3.01
N LEU A 7 -45.89 57.53 -4.13
CA LEU A 7 -45.32 58.05 -5.41
C LEU A 7 -43.85 58.58 -5.39
N ILE A 8 -42.90 58.38 -6.32
CA ILE A 8 -42.75 57.92 -7.73
C ILE A 8 -41.29 57.44 -7.89
N GLY A 9 -41.00 56.43 -8.73
CA GLY A 9 -39.64 56.29 -9.29
C GLY A 9 -39.34 54.94 -9.96
N ARG A 10 -39.73 54.80 -11.22
CA ARG A 10 -39.44 53.67 -12.12
C ARG A 10 -37.92 53.51 -12.36
N ILE A 11 -37.38 52.30 -12.22
CA ILE A 11 -36.38 51.73 -13.16
C ILE A 11 -36.69 50.24 -13.33
N VAL A 12 -37.04 49.87 -14.56
CA VAL A 12 -37.07 48.50 -15.05
C VAL A 12 -35.65 48.13 -15.42
N VAL A 13 -35.04 47.16 -14.75
CA VAL A 13 -33.89 46.42 -15.31
C VAL A 13 -34.33 44.97 -15.47
N LEU A 14 -34.66 44.66 -16.71
CA LEU A 14 -34.83 43.30 -17.20
C LEU A 14 -33.43 42.68 -17.29
N VAL A 15 -33.05 41.81 -16.36
CA VAL A 15 -31.89 40.93 -16.54
C VAL A 15 -32.42 39.52 -16.78
N ILE A 16 -32.34 39.12 -18.04
CA ILE A 16 -32.44 37.73 -18.48
C ILE A 16 -31.19 37.04 -17.95
N VAL A 17 -31.34 36.13 -16.98
CA VAL A 17 -30.32 35.10 -16.74
C VAL A 17 -30.94 33.75 -17.07
N SER A 18 -30.46 33.23 -18.18
CA SER A 18 -30.68 31.90 -18.73
C SER A 18 -30.48 30.79 -17.69
N SER A 19 -31.41 29.84 -17.72
CA SER A 19 -31.31 28.53 -17.09
C SER A 19 -29.98 27.83 -17.40
N LEU A 20 -29.12 27.68 -16.40
CA LEU A 20 -28.14 26.60 -16.35
C LEU A 20 -28.46 25.76 -15.11
N MET A 21 -29.04 24.58 -15.33
CA MET A 21 -29.03 23.53 -14.32
C MET A 21 -27.59 23.04 -14.19
N SER A 22 -26.87 23.58 -13.23
CA SER A 22 -25.63 22.99 -12.74
C SER A 22 -26.01 21.74 -11.95
N VAL A 23 -25.92 20.57 -12.58
CA VAL A 23 -25.86 19.29 -11.87
C VAL A 23 -24.52 19.25 -11.16
N PHE A 24 -24.46 19.83 -9.95
CA PHE A 24 -23.41 19.49 -9.00
C PHE A 24 -23.72 18.09 -8.49
N ALA A 25 -23.19 17.08 -9.17
CA ALA A 25 -22.99 15.77 -8.55
C ALA A 25 -21.97 15.99 -7.43
N CYS A 26 -22.48 16.23 -6.23
CA CYS A 26 -21.68 16.23 -5.02
C CYS A 26 -21.18 14.79 -4.83
N TYR A 27 -20.01 14.48 -5.37
CA TYR A 27 -19.29 13.27 -5.01
C TYR A 27 -18.91 13.43 -3.55
N SER A 28 -19.73 12.88 -2.66
CA SER A 28 -19.31 12.63 -1.29
C SER A 28 -18.13 11.67 -1.39
N ILE A 29 -16.92 12.16 -1.11
CA ILE A 29 -15.79 11.30 -0.77
C ILE A 29 -16.15 10.72 0.59
N THR A 30 -16.93 9.65 0.59
CA THR A 30 -17.02 8.81 1.78
C THR A 30 -15.64 8.24 1.97
N ASN A 31 -14.94 8.64 3.04
CA ASN A 31 -13.82 7.87 3.55
C ASN A 31 -14.39 6.49 3.88
N ALA A 32 -14.23 5.53 2.96
CA ALA A 32 -14.57 4.15 3.22
C ALA A 32 -13.68 3.72 4.40
N GLU A 33 -14.33 3.26 5.46
CA GLU A 33 -13.66 2.79 6.67
C GLU A 33 -12.83 1.55 6.35
N THR A 34 -11.59 1.50 6.84
CA THR A 34 -10.72 0.33 6.70
C THR A 34 -11.36 -0.86 7.42
N VAL A 35 -11.53 -1.97 6.71
CA VAL A 35 -12.03 -3.22 7.29
C VAL A 35 -10.86 -4.01 7.85
N LEU A 36 -10.89 -4.28 9.15
CA LEU A 36 -9.87 -5.07 9.85
C LEU A 36 -10.36 -6.50 10.08
N LYS A 37 -9.54 -7.49 9.74
CA LYS A 37 -9.75 -8.89 10.08
C LYS A 37 -8.60 -9.39 10.93
N GLU A 38 -8.85 -9.49 12.23
CA GLU A 38 -7.91 -10.08 13.18
C GLU A 38 -7.88 -11.61 13.04
N LYS A 39 -6.68 -12.21 13.15
CA LYS A 39 -6.47 -13.67 13.09
C LYS A 39 -6.99 -14.33 11.82
N ALA A 40 -6.77 -13.69 10.67
CA ALA A 40 -7.15 -14.22 9.38
C ALA A 40 -6.30 -15.46 9.02
N THR A 41 -6.96 -16.54 8.61
CA THR A 41 -6.26 -17.74 8.13
C THR A 41 -5.94 -17.63 6.64
N LEU A 42 -4.97 -18.42 6.16
CA LEU A 42 -4.63 -18.48 4.73
C LEU A 42 -5.84 -18.81 3.85
N GLU A 43 -6.72 -19.71 4.29
CA GLU A 43 -7.93 -20.10 3.57
C GLU A 43 -8.89 -18.91 3.42
N GLU A 44 -9.13 -18.18 4.51
CA GLU A 44 -10.02 -17.01 4.50
C GLU A 44 -9.48 -15.88 3.63
N ILE A 45 -8.17 -15.63 3.70
CA ILE A 45 -7.50 -14.63 2.87
C ILE A 45 -7.64 -15.04 1.40
N THR A 46 -7.29 -16.28 1.05
CA THR A 46 -7.39 -16.78 -0.33
C THR A 46 -8.83 -16.73 -0.85
N ALA A 47 -9.81 -17.09 -0.02
CA ALA A 47 -11.23 -17.02 -0.38
C ALA A 47 -11.65 -15.58 -0.69
N PHE A 48 -11.23 -14.60 0.12
CA PHE A 48 -11.51 -13.18 -0.13
C PHE A 48 -10.98 -12.73 -1.49
N PHE A 49 -9.69 -12.98 -1.79
CA PHE A 49 -9.09 -12.55 -3.06
C PHE A 49 -9.72 -13.29 -4.26
N THR A 50 -10.06 -14.57 -4.10
CA THR A 50 -10.75 -15.35 -5.13
C THR A 50 -12.14 -14.77 -5.44
N GLU A 51 -12.90 -14.39 -4.42
CA GLU A 51 -14.22 -13.78 -4.56
C GLU A 51 -14.17 -12.44 -5.29
N GLN A 52 -13.09 -11.65 -5.11
CA GLN A 52 -12.92 -10.40 -5.84
C GLN A 52 -12.74 -10.62 -7.36
N GLY A 53 -12.21 -11.77 -7.79
CA GLY A 53 -11.98 -12.09 -9.19
C GLY A 53 -11.02 -11.12 -9.90
N LYS A 54 -10.12 -10.47 -9.18
CA LYS A 54 -9.13 -9.50 -9.67
C LYS A 54 -7.72 -10.07 -9.63
N THR A 55 -6.83 -9.53 -10.45
CA THR A 55 -5.39 -9.79 -10.34
C THR A 55 -4.81 -9.06 -9.14
N VAL A 56 -3.97 -9.71 -8.36
CA VAL A 56 -3.26 -9.16 -7.21
C VAL A 56 -1.82 -8.86 -7.59
N VAL A 57 -1.47 -7.58 -7.44
CA VAL A 57 -0.10 -7.09 -7.55
C VAL A 57 0.36 -6.70 -6.15
N THR A 58 1.34 -7.44 -5.64
CA THR A 58 1.89 -7.21 -4.31
C THR A 58 3.18 -6.40 -4.39
N PHE A 59 3.24 -5.28 -3.68
CA PHE A 59 4.49 -4.53 -3.49
C PHE A 59 5.18 -4.98 -2.21
N VAL A 60 6.49 -5.25 -2.33
CA VAL A 60 7.38 -5.56 -1.21
C VAL A 60 8.59 -4.64 -1.24
N GLY A 61 9.18 -4.39 -0.08
CA GLY A 61 10.30 -3.47 0.03
C GLY A 61 10.65 -3.15 1.47
N TYR A 62 11.35 -2.05 1.69
CA TYR A 62 11.66 -1.58 3.03
C TYR A 62 10.41 -1.01 3.70
N SER A 63 10.06 -1.49 4.89
CA SER A 63 9.07 -0.86 5.76
C SER A 63 9.78 0.10 6.72
N GLY A 64 9.91 -0.23 8.02
CA GLY A 64 10.53 0.65 9.01
C GLY A 64 11.98 1.10 8.73
N ALA A 65 12.73 0.35 7.91
CA ALA A 65 14.05 0.78 7.45
C ALA A 65 13.98 2.07 6.60
N GLY A 66 12.87 2.31 5.91
CA GLY A 66 12.68 3.45 5.03
C GLY A 66 13.56 3.42 3.79
N TYR A 67 13.38 4.43 2.93
CA TYR A 67 14.16 4.62 1.71
C TYR A 67 15.08 5.83 1.85
N GLU A 68 16.23 5.78 1.19
CA GLU A 68 17.11 6.95 1.09
C GLU A 68 16.46 8.07 0.27
N ASP A 69 15.83 7.70 -0.85
CA ASP A 69 15.00 8.60 -1.66
C ASP A 69 13.55 8.08 -1.74
N PRO A 70 12.68 8.48 -0.79
CA PRO A 70 11.26 8.11 -0.81
C PRO A 70 10.52 8.62 -2.04
N GLN A 71 10.93 9.74 -2.64
CA GLN A 71 10.26 10.30 -3.82
C GLN A 71 10.59 9.49 -5.07
N ALA A 72 11.86 9.07 -5.24
CA ALA A 72 12.24 8.14 -6.29
C ALA A 72 11.49 6.82 -6.17
N MET A 73 11.37 6.25 -4.95
CA MET A 73 10.58 5.05 -4.70
C MET A 73 9.12 5.23 -5.16
N LEU A 74 8.46 6.33 -4.76
CA LEU A 74 7.08 6.60 -5.17
C LEU A 74 6.94 6.83 -6.67
N GLN A 75 7.93 7.43 -7.33
CA GLN A 75 7.92 7.61 -8.78
C GLN A 75 8.03 6.27 -9.52
N GLN A 76 8.81 5.32 -9.00
CA GLN A 76 8.86 3.95 -9.52
C GLN A 76 7.52 3.25 -9.33
N ALA A 77 6.94 3.32 -8.13
CA ALA A 77 5.62 2.76 -7.86
C ALA A 77 4.54 3.35 -8.78
N LYS A 78 4.55 4.68 -9.00
CA LYS A 78 3.64 5.36 -9.92
C LYS A 78 3.77 4.84 -11.35
N THR A 79 5.00 4.59 -11.80
CA THR A 79 5.25 4.04 -13.13
C THR A 79 4.65 2.65 -13.26
N VAL A 80 4.83 1.78 -12.26
CA VAL A 80 4.22 0.44 -12.23
C VAL A 80 2.69 0.54 -12.22
N LEU A 81 2.12 1.32 -11.30
CA LEU A 81 0.66 1.49 -11.19
C LEU A 81 0.03 1.99 -12.48
N GLY A 82 0.70 2.90 -13.21
CA GLY A 82 0.23 3.43 -14.50
C GLY A 82 0.16 2.41 -15.63
N THR A 83 0.65 1.18 -15.42
CA THR A 83 0.54 0.06 -16.38
C THR A 83 -0.59 -0.91 -16.06
N LEU A 84 -1.27 -0.72 -14.92
CA LEU A 84 -2.29 -1.62 -14.39
C LEU A 84 -3.68 -1.02 -14.57
N GLU A 85 -4.69 -1.89 -14.65
CA GLU A 85 -6.10 -1.48 -14.77
C GLU A 85 -6.77 -1.49 -13.38
N PRO A 86 -7.13 -0.34 -12.79
CA PRO A 86 -7.64 -0.29 -11.41
C PRO A 86 -8.90 -1.13 -11.16
N ALA A 87 -9.78 -1.23 -12.15
CA ALA A 87 -10.99 -2.03 -12.04
C ALA A 87 -10.72 -3.54 -11.96
N ALA A 88 -9.59 -4.00 -12.53
CA ALA A 88 -9.23 -5.42 -12.64
C ALA A 88 -8.09 -5.84 -11.69
N THR A 89 -7.53 -4.91 -10.91
CA THR A 89 -6.34 -5.15 -10.10
C THR A 89 -6.54 -4.74 -8.64
N ILE A 90 -5.98 -5.53 -7.72
CA ILE A 90 -5.83 -5.23 -6.30
C ILE A 90 -4.36 -4.93 -6.02
N ILE A 91 -4.10 -3.88 -5.25
CA ILE A 91 -2.76 -3.54 -4.78
C ILE A 91 -2.62 -4.03 -3.34
N ASN A 92 -1.74 -5.02 -3.14
CA ASN A 92 -1.49 -5.64 -1.85
C ASN A 92 -0.12 -5.25 -1.29
N ILE A 93 -0.01 -4.96 0.00
CA ILE A 93 1.25 -4.63 0.69
C ILE A 93 1.16 -5.12 2.16
N GLY A 94 2.08 -4.68 3.03
CA GLY A 94 2.18 -5.08 4.44
C GLY A 94 1.34 -4.25 5.43
N ALA A 95 0.25 -3.61 5.00
CA ALA A 95 -0.69 -2.78 5.78
C ALA A 95 -0.16 -1.51 6.47
N THR A 96 1.11 -1.45 6.84
CA THR A 96 1.73 -0.28 7.49
C THR A 96 1.89 0.90 6.52
N PRO A 97 1.87 2.16 6.98
CA PRO A 97 2.07 3.33 6.12
C PRO A 97 3.55 3.61 5.80
N ASP A 98 4.48 3.03 6.57
CA ASP A 98 5.90 3.34 6.48
C ASP A 98 6.58 2.67 5.28
N GLY A 99 7.59 3.35 4.73
CA GLY A 99 8.42 2.84 3.64
C GLY A 99 7.59 2.48 2.41
N ILE A 100 7.59 1.20 2.03
CA ILE A 100 6.85 0.68 0.87
C ILE A 100 5.33 0.90 1.03
N GLY A 101 4.85 1.01 2.27
CA GLY A 101 3.47 1.35 2.60
C GLY A 101 3.01 2.71 2.07
N ALA A 102 3.93 3.63 1.79
CA ALA A 102 3.62 4.95 1.24
C ALA A 102 3.01 4.88 -0.18
N ILE A 103 2.97 3.70 -0.80
CA ILE A 103 2.28 3.44 -2.07
C ILE A 103 0.75 3.45 -1.90
N TYR A 104 0.21 3.15 -0.72
CA TYR A 104 -1.25 3.07 -0.49
C TYR A 104 -2.02 4.33 -0.92
N PRO A 105 -1.66 5.55 -0.48
CA PRO A 105 -2.35 6.76 -0.92
C PRO A 105 -2.35 6.93 -2.45
N LEU A 106 -1.22 6.58 -3.10
CA LEU A 106 -1.07 6.68 -4.55
C LEU A 106 -1.95 5.68 -5.29
N ALA A 107 -2.04 4.43 -4.80
CA ALA A 107 -2.92 3.41 -5.34
C ALA A 107 -4.39 3.80 -5.17
N LYS A 108 -4.78 4.26 -3.97
CA LYS A 108 -6.15 4.70 -3.66
C LYS A 108 -6.57 5.90 -4.52
N GLN A 109 -5.69 6.89 -4.70
CA GLN A 109 -5.93 8.03 -5.59
C GLN A 109 -6.19 7.61 -7.05
N GLN A 110 -5.58 6.51 -7.50
CA GLN A 110 -5.76 5.98 -8.85
C GLN A 110 -6.96 5.03 -8.98
N GLY A 111 -7.72 4.80 -7.90
CA GLY A 111 -8.93 4.00 -7.90
C GLY A 111 -8.70 2.49 -7.75
N PHE A 112 -7.50 2.06 -7.35
CA PHE A 112 -7.25 0.66 -7.02
C PHE A 112 -7.92 0.30 -5.68
N MET A 113 -8.40 -0.94 -5.58
CA MET A 113 -8.66 -1.55 -4.27
C MET A 113 -7.31 -1.86 -3.60
N THR A 114 -7.21 -1.54 -2.32
CA THR A 114 -5.99 -1.68 -1.54
C THR A 114 -6.16 -2.70 -0.41
N THR A 115 -5.22 -3.62 -0.30
CA THR A 115 -5.22 -4.64 0.76
C THR A 115 -3.90 -4.67 1.50
N GLY A 116 -3.94 -5.10 2.76
CA GLY A 116 -2.78 -5.30 3.59
C GLY A 116 -2.80 -6.68 4.22
N ILE A 117 -1.73 -7.45 4.09
CA ILE A 117 -1.51 -8.67 4.87
C ILE A 117 -0.31 -8.43 5.76
N VAL A 118 -0.48 -8.59 7.07
CA VAL A 118 0.55 -8.27 8.04
C VAL A 118 0.53 -9.27 9.20
N SER A 119 1.69 -9.53 9.79
CA SER A 119 1.82 -10.37 10.97
C SER A 119 1.08 -9.79 12.18
N SER A 120 0.60 -10.64 13.07
CA SER A 120 0.10 -10.29 14.40
C SER A 120 1.11 -9.52 15.25
N GLN A 121 2.40 -9.59 14.92
CA GLN A 121 3.44 -8.73 15.50
C GLN A 121 3.09 -7.23 15.37
N ALA A 122 2.41 -6.81 14.31
CA ALA A 122 1.98 -5.41 14.16
C ALA A 122 0.99 -4.98 15.26
N LEU A 123 0.14 -5.90 15.74
CA LEU A 123 -0.76 -5.62 16.87
C LEU A 123 0.02 -5.57 18.19
N GLU A 124 0.94 -6.52 18.41
CA GLU A 124 1.76 -6.59 19.62
C GLU A 124 2.64 -5.35 19.81
N TYR A 125 3.23 -4.86 18.72
CA TYR A 125 4.09 -3.67 18.71
C TYR A 125 3.32 -2.36 18.45
N GLU A 126 1.98 -2.39 18.46
CA GLU A 126 1.11 -1.23 18.23
C GLU A 126 1.47 -0.42 16.96
N VAL A 127 1.84 -1.13 15.89
CA VAL A 127 2.22 -0.51 14.63
C VAL A 127 0.99 0.05 13.94
N ALA A 128 1.08 1.31 13.51
CA ALA A 128 0.00 1.97 12.81
C ALA A 128 -0.35 1.25 11.50
N VAL A 129 -1.65 1.07 11.28
CA VAL A 129 -2.21 0.68 9.98
C VAL A 129 -2.40 1.92 9.12
N SER A 130 -2.08 1.82 7.84
CA SER A 130 -2.31 2.90 6.89
C SER A 130 -3.82 3.17 6.72
N PRO A 131 -4.28 4.43 6.79
CA PRO A 131 -5.68 4.78 6.56
C PRO A 131 -6.11 4.61 5.09
N ASP A 132 -5.15 4.44 4.19
CA ASP A 132 -5.36 4.29 2.76
C ASP A 132 -5.44 2.81 2.34
N VAL A 133 -5.65 1.91 3.30
CA VAL A 133 -5.92 0.48 3.05
C VAL A 133 -7.41 0.22 3.22
N ASP A 134 -8.02 -0.50 2.27
CA ASP A 134 -9.44 -0.84 2.35
C ASP A 134 -9.69 -2.09 3.21
N TYR A 135 -8.82 -3.10 3.11
CA TYR A 135 -8.90 -4.35 3.87
C TYR A 135 -7.55 -4.75 4.47
N VAL A 136 -7.51 -5.06 5.76
CA VAL A 136 -6.31 -5.55 6.45
C VAL A 136 -6.56 -6.91 7.06
N PHE A 137 -5.64 -7.83 6.80
CA PHE A 137 -5.61 -9.18 7.35
C PHE A 137 -4.42 -9.31 8.28
N PHE A 138 -4.68 -9.52 9.58
CA PHE A 138 -3.66 -9.87 10.55
C PHE A 138 -3.52 -11.39 10.61
N VAL A 139 -2.35 -11.90 10.24
CA VAL A 139 -2.03 -13.33 10.26
C VAL A 139 -1.30 -13.66 11.56
N GLU A 140 -1.73 -14.71 12.26
CA GLU A 140 -1.03 -15.20 13.44
C GLU A 140 0.37 -15.72 13.03
N ASP A 141 1.40 -15.01 13.46
CA ASP A 141 2.78 -15.24 13.07
C ASP A 141 3.72 -14.65 14.13
N GLU A 142 4.65 -15.48 14.61
CA GLU A 142 5.66 -15.07 15.60
C GLU A 142 6.80 -14.27 14.98
N THR A 143 6.83 -14.15 13.65
CA THR A 143 7.83 -13.42 12.88
C THR A 143 7.21 -12.21 12.16
N TRP A 144 8.06 -11.37 11.57
CA TRP A 144 7.62 -10.28 10.69
C TRP A 144 7.36 -10.74 9.24
N GLY A 145 7.59 -12.01 8.92
CA GLY A 145 7.63 -12.53 7.55
C GLY A 145 8.96 -13.21 7.21
N GLY A 146 9.08 -13.66 5.96
CA GLY A 146 10.25 -14.30 5.37
C GLY A 146 10.26 -15.81 5.54
N PHE A 147 11.40 -16.45 5.28
CA PHE A 147 11.60 -17.87 5.59
C PHE A 147 11.77 -18.07 7.10
N LEU A 148 11.21 -19.17 7.62
CA LEU A 148 11.47 -19.62 8.98
C LEU A 148 12.95 -19.98 9.13
N GLU A 149 13.53 -19.63 10.28
CA GLU A 149 14.97 -19.72 10.53
C GLU A 149 15.53 -21.12 10.22
N GLY A 150 16.56 -21.17 9.38
CA GLY A 150 17.23 -22.42 8.99
C GLY A 150 16.44 -23.29 8.00
N THR A 151 15.35 -22.79 7.42
CA THR A 151 14.50 -23.53 6.47
C THR A 151 14.24 -22.73 5.20
N GLU A 152 13.61 -23.37 4.21
CA GLU A 152 13.02 -22.69 3.04
C GLU A 152 11.49 -22.60 3.13
N GLN A 153 10.92 -22.89 4.30
CA GLN A 153 9.49 -22.77 4.55
C GLN A 153 9.16 -21.30 4.86
N LEU A 154 8.15 -20.74 4.21
CA LEU A 154 7.68 -19.40 4.53
C LEU A 154 6.99 -19.39 5.90
N SER A 155 7.15 -18.27 6.61
CA SER A 155 6.28 -17.90 7.72
C SER A 155 4.82 -17.74 7.25
N PRO A 156 3.83 -17.91 8.15
CA PRO A 156 2.41 -17.80 7.78
C PRO A 156 2.05 -16.49 7.05
N THR A 157 2.60 -15.36 7.48
CA THR A 157 2.33 -14.05 6.84
C THR A 157 2.85 -14.02 5.41
N SER A 158 4.09 -14.46 5.20
CA SER A 158 4.70 -14.45 3.87
C SER A 158 4.11 -15.53 2.96
N GLU A 159 3.67 -16.67 3.50
CA GLU A 159 2.90 -17.65 2.76
C GLU A 159 1.61 -17.03 2.21
N ALA A 160 0.86 -16.30 3.05
CA ALA A 160 -0.34 -15.59 2.61
C ALA A 160 -0.05 -14.53 1.55
N MET A 161 1.00 -13.71 1.74
CA MET A 161 1.45 -12.71 0.77
C MET A 161 1.74 -13.33 -0.61
N VAL A 162 2.49 -14.45 -0.64
CA VAL A 162 2.87 -15.11 -1.89
C VAL A 162 1.69 -15.85 -2.52
N ALA A 163 0.86 -16.52 -1.73
CA ALA A 163 -0.24 -17.35 -2.22
C ALA A 163 -1.25 -16.54 -3.05
N VAL A 164 -1.64 -15.36 -2.55
CA VAL A 164 -2.64 -14.51 -3.20
C VAL A 164 -2.10 -13.73 -4.39
N SER A 165 -0.79 -13.66 -4.57
CA SER A 165 -0.17 -12.80 -5.58
C SER A 165 -0.08 -13.48 -6.94
N GLU A 166 -0.43 -12.78 -8.01
CA GLU A 166 -0.02 -13.16 -9.37
C GLU A 166 1.34 -12.53 -9.73
N THR A 167 1.58 -11.31 -9.25
CA THR A 167 2.82 -10.56 -9.48
C THR A 167 3.33 -9.97 -8.17
N MET A 168 4.64 -10.11 -7.93
CA MET A 168 5.34 -9.44 -6.83
C MET A 168 6.36 -8.44 -7.37
N ILE A 169 6.25 -7.19 -6.91
CA ILE A 169 7.12 -6.08 -7.29
C ILE A 169 7.95 -5.69 -6.05
N GLY A 170 9.25 -5.96 -6.10
CA GLY A 170 10.20 -5.49 -5.10
C GLY A 170 10.77 -4.14 -5.47
N ILE A 171 10.64 -3.13 -4.61
CA ILE A 171 11.39 -1.86 -4.73
C ILE A 171 12.39 -1.80 -3.59
N GLY A 172 13.66 -2.09 -3.87
CA GLY A 172 14.63 -2.46 -2.84
C GLY A 172 14.11 -3.66 -2.02
N GLY A 173 14.37 -3.67 -0.73
CA GLY A 173 13.83 -4.66 0.20
C GLY A 173 14.89 -5.43 0.97
N GLY A 174 14.49 -5.86 2.18
CA GLY A 174 15.33 -6.63 3.07
C GLY A 174 15.15 -8.14 2.90
N ALA A 175 15.56 -8.91 3.91
CA ALA A 175 15.43 -10.38 3.93
C ALA A 175 13.99 -10.88 3.66
N VAL A 176 12.97 -10.28 4.29
CA VAL A 176 11.57 -10.69 4.08
C VAL A 176 11.15 -10.55 2.61
N SER A 177 11.41 -9.38 2.01
CA SER A 177 11.10 -9.14 0.59
C SER A 177 11.86 -10.09 -0.33
N ARG A 178 13.14 -10.35 -0.04
CA ARG A 178 13.96 -11.33 -0.77
C ARG A 178 13.30 -12.71 -0.75
N ASP A 179 12.91 -13.18 0.43
CA ASP A 179 12.40 -14.54 0.65
C ASP A 179 11.03 -14.73 -0.02
N GLU A 180 10.13 -13.76 0.13
CA GLU A 180 8.83 -13.75 -0.55
C GLU A 180 8.99 -13.78 -2.07
N MET A 181 9.88 -12.95 -2.62
CA MET A 181 10.13 -12.91 -4.07
C MET A 181 10.76 -14.20 -4.59
N ILE A 182 11.67 -14.82 -3.82
CA ILE A 182 12.24 -16.15 -4.17
C ILE A 182 11.12 -17.19 -4.22
N ALA A 183 10.27 -17.24 -3.19
CA ALA A 183 9.19 -18.20 -3.11
C ALA A 183 8.14 -17.98 -4.22
N ALA A 184 7.81 -16.73 -4.53
CA ALA A 184 6.92 -16.39 -5.64
C ALA A 184 7.48 -16.84 -6.99
N GLY A 185 8.78 -16.62 -7.24
CA GLY A 185 9.44 -17.13 -8.43
C GLY A 185 9.41 -18.66 -8.52
N ARG A 186 9.65 -19.36 -7.41
CA ARG A 186 9.55 -20.83 -7.32
C ARG A 186 8.12 -21.33 -7.57
N ALA A 187 7.11 -20.57 -7.15
CA ALA A 187 5.70 -20.86 -7.39
C ALA A 187 5.22 -20.46 -8.80
N GLY A 188 6.12 -20.00 -9.69
CA GLY A 188 5.80 -19.61 -11.07
C GLY A 188 5.07 -18.27 -11.19
N LYS A 189 5.05 -17.46 -10.13
CA LYS A 189 4.50 -16.10 -10.16
C LYS A 189 5.45 -15.14 -10.88
N LYS A 190 4.93 -14.01 -11.36
CA LYS A 190 5.78 -12.96 -11.94
C LYS A 190 6.50 -12.21 -10.83
N VAL A 191 7.79 -11.96 -11.02
CA VAL A 191 8.62 -11.21 -10.08
C VAL A 191 9.34 -10.10 -10.84
N GLN A 192 9.26 -8.88 -10.34
CA GLN A 192 10.02 -7.73 -10.82
C GLN A 192 10.77 -7.10 -9.65
N PHE A 193 12.02 -6.73 -9.88
CA PHE A 193 12.84 -6.02 -8.90
C PHE A 193 13.26 -4.66 -9.45
N ILE A 194 13.17 -3.63 -8.62
CA ILE A 194 13.60 -2.26 -8.89
C ILE A 194 14.59 -1.90 -7.79
N PRO A 195 15.89 -1.67 -8.11
CA PRO A 195 16.88 -1.31 -7.12
C PRO A 195 16.52 0.01 -6.41
N ALA A 196 16.68 0.02 -5.09
CA ALA A 196 16.57 1.22 -4.26
C ALA A 196 17.35 1.00 -2.96
N ASP A 197 17.92 2.07 -2.42
CA ASP A 197 18.64 2.01 -1.14
C ASP A 197 17.69 2.19 0.04
N MET A 198 17.96 1.45 1.11
CA MET A 198 17.38 1.76 2.41
C MET A 198 17.91 3.09 2.92
N ASN A 199 17.21 3.75 3.84
CA ASN A 199 17.71 4.99 4.42
C ASN A 199 19.06 4.78 5.12
N HIS A 200 20.10 5.49 4.68
CA HIS A 200 21.48 5.27 5.11
C HIS A 200 21.67 5.58 6.59
N GLU A 201 21.11 6.69 7.06
CA GLU A 201 21.24 7.13 8.46
C GLU A 201 20.50 6.19 9.42
N ARG A 202 19.28 5.77 9.08
CA ARG A 202 18.55 4.74 9.86
C ARG A 202 19.30 3.42 9.89
N ALA A 203 19.92 3.01 8.78
CA ALA A 203 20.71 1.79 8.71
C ALA A 203 21.96 1.86 9.62
N LYS A 204 22.71 2.97 9.57
CA LYS A 204 23.85 3.21 10.47
C LYS A 204 23.42 3.27 11.94
N GLU A 205 22.32 3.96 12.25
CA GLU A 205 21.80 4.04 13.62
C GLU A 205 21.39 2.66 14.15
N LYS A 206 20.72 1.86 13.32
CA LYS A 206 20.35 0.47 13.65
C LYS A 206 21.57 -0.39 13.92
N ALA A 207 22.61 -0.30 13.08
CA ALA A 207 23.86 -1.03 13.27
C ALA A 207 24.55 -0.62 14.59
N ARG A 208 24.65 0.68 14.86
CA ARG A 208 25.22 1.22 16.11
C ARG A 208 24.46 0.74 17.33
N LYS A 209 23.12 0.76 17.31
CA LYS A 209 22.27 0.24 18.40
C LYS A 209 22.48 -1.25 18.66
N LYS A 210 22.86 -2.01 17.63
CA LYS A 210 23.16 -3.44 17.71
C LYS A 210 24.64 -3.76 18.00
N GLY A 211 25.50 -2.75 18.16
CA GLY A 211 26.95 -2.95 18.32
C GLY A 211 27.61 -3.57 17.07
N GLN A 212 27.01 -3.38 15.90
CA GLN A 212 27.51 -3.89 14.62
C GLN A 212 28.33 -2.82 13.88
N PRO A 213 29.25 -3.21 12.98
CA PRO A 213 29.95 -2.27 12.10
C PRO A 213 28.98 -1.43 11.27
N GLU A 214 29.37 -0.20 10.95
CA GLU A 214 28.58 0.64 10.05
C GLU A 214 28.43 -0.04 8.67
N PRO A 215 27.21 -0.09 8.10
CA PRO A 215 27.01 -0.65 6.77
C PRO A 215 27.76 0.18 5.71
N THR A 216 28.42 -0.50 4.78
CA THR A 216 29.00 0.12 3.57
C THR A 216 28.19 -0.17 2.32
N ASP A 217 27.12 -0.94 2.45
CA ASP A 217 26.18 -1.32 1.41
C ASP A 217 24.75 -1.12 1.95
N PHE A 218 23.91 -0.46 1.16
CA PHE A 218 22.55 -0.05 1.53
C PHE A 218 21.47 -0.63 0.59
N HIS A 219 21.85 -1.47 -0.38
CA HIS A 219 20.92 -2.03 -1.37
C HIS A 219 20.03 -3.16 -0.80
N GLY A 220 20.32 -3.66 0.41
CA GLY A 220 19.56 -4.70 1.08
C GLY A 220 19.67 -6.10 0.47
N GLU A 221 19.10 -7.08 1.16
CA GLU A 221 19.27 -8.50 0.83
C GLU A 221 18.54 -8.93 -0.45
N ALA A 222 17.46 -8.24 -0.84
CA ALA A 222 16.78 -8.53 -2.10
C ALA A 222 17.68 -8.22 -3.32
N HIS A 223 18.48 -7.15 -3.24
CA HIS A 223 19.40 -6.76 -4.31
C HIS A 223 20.47 -7.83 -4.59
N GLN A 224 20.94 -8.56 -3.58
CA GLN A 224 21.96 -9.60 -3.74
C GLN A 224 21.51 -10.73 -4.69
N ILE A 225 20.19 -10.94 -4.78
CA ILE A 225 19.57 -11.97 -5.61
C ILE A 225 19.09 -11.40 -6.94
N PHE A 226 18.38 -10.26 -6.91
CA PHE A 226 17.65 -9.73 -8.05
C PHE A 226 18.28 -8.49 -8.70
N GLY A 227 19.32 -7.91 -8.11
CA GLY A 227 19.97 -6.68 -8.59
C GLY A 227 21.00 -6.87 -9.71
N LYS A 228 20.98 -8.01 -10.40
CA LYS A 228 21.94 -8.36 -11.45
C LYS A 228 21.45 -7.98 -12.84
#